data_AF-A0AAU0KFZ9-F1
#
_entry.id   AF-A0AAU0KFZ9-F1
#
_cell.length_a   1.000
_cell.length_b   1.000
_cell.length_c   1.000
_cell.angle_alpha   90.00
_cell.angle_beta   90.00
_cell.angle_gamma   90.00
#
_symmetry.space_group_name_H-M   'P 1'
#
loop_
_entity.id
_entity.type
_entity.pdbx_description
1 polymer ?
#
loop_
_entity_poly.entity_id
_entity_poly.type
_entity_poly.pdbx_seq_one_letter_code
_entity_poly.pdbx_strand_id
1 'polypeptide(L)' 'MGIADGDTLTVLTASRQQHKIRLAEIDAPEKDQPFGTNSKQSLTDLCFGKEAEVIPQHQTAINERSPVLNVLA' A
#
# COMPACT_ATOMS: atom_id res chain seq x y z
N MET A 1 8.41 -5.22 7.25
CA MET A 1 7.82 -5.90 6.07
C MET A 1 6.41 -5.39 6.01
N GLY A 2 6.10 -4.58 4.99
CA GLY A 2 4.82 -3.89 4.89
C GLY A 2 4.80 -2.86 3.77
N ILE A 3 5.91 -2.12 3.57
CA ILE A 3 6.13 -1.29 2.37
C ILE A 3 7.22 -1.90 1.49
N ALA A 4 6.95 -2.11 0.20
CA ALA A 4 7.91 -2.68 -0.75
C ALA A 4 8.82 -1.60 -1.34
N ASP A 5 8.22 -0.52 -1.83
CA ASP A 5 8.80 0.62 -2.56
C ASP A 5 7.91 1.87 -2.25
N GLY A 6 8.04 2.96 -3.01
CA GLY A 6 7.30 4.20 -2.72
C GLY A 6 5.84 4.24 -3.21
N ASP A 7 5.35 3.20 -3.89
CA ASP A 7 3.98 3.11 -4.41
C ASP A 7 3.30 1.78 -4.07
N THR A 8 4.00 0.83 -3.43
CA THR A 8 3.46 -0.50 -3.14
C THR A 8 3.55 -0.85 -1.65
N LEU A 9 2.40 -1.23 -1.09
CA LEU A 9 2.22 -1.52 0.33
C LEU A 9 1.39 -2.79 0.57
N THR A 10 1.57 -3.38 1.74
CA THR A 10 0.79 -4.49 2.27
C THR A 10 -0.12 -3.96 3.38
N VAL A 11 -1.40 -4.25 3.23
CA VAL A 11 -2.44 -3.86 4.18
C VAL A 11 -3.09 -5.09 4.79
N LEU A 12 -3.62 -4.94 5.99
CA LEU A 12 -4.31 -5.97 6.76
C LEU A 12 -5.80 -5.63 6.85
N THR A 13 -6.65 -6.57 6.46
CA THR A 13 -8.10 -6.45 6.65
C THR A 13 -8.50 -6.70 8.09
N ALA A 14 -9.74 -6.35 8.43
CA ALA A 14 -10.37 -6.75 9.69
C ALA A 14 -10.37 -8.28 9.89
N SER A 15 -10.44 -9.07 8.82
CA SER A 15 -10.32 -10.54 8.83
C SER A 15 -8.87 -11.05 8.95
N ARG A 16 -7.90 -10.15 9.17
CA ARG A 16 -6.45 -10.43 9.23
C ARG A 16 -5.89 -11.02 7.94
N GLN A 17 -6.51 -10.72 6.80
CA GLN A 17 -5.98 -11.07 5.49
C GLN A 17 -5.04 -9.96 5.00
N GLN A 18 -3.90 -10.36 4.46
CA GLN A 18 -2.94 -9.43 3.89
C GLN A 18 -3.21 -9.22 2.40
N HIS A 19 -3.25 -7.98 1.96
CA HIS A 19 -3.36 -7.61 0.55
C HIS A 19 -2.19 -6.73 0.15
N LYS A 20 -1.51 -7.08 -0.94
CA LYS A 20 -0.52 -6.22 -1.57
C LYS A 20 -1.24 -5.29 -2.54
N ILE A 21 -1.11 -3.98 -2.31
CA ILE A 21 -1.76 -2.91 -3.06
C ILE A 21 -0.68 -2.06 -3.71
N ARG A 22 -0.90 -1.67 -4.96
CA ARG A 22 -0.11 -0.67 -5.68
C ARG A 22 -0.97 0.58 -5.83
N LEU A 23 -0.42 1.74 -5.48
CA LEU A 23 -1.08 3.03 -5.65
C LEU A 23 -1.24 3.30 -7.15
N ALA A 24 -2.47 3.62 -7.56
CA ALA A 24 -2.74 3.92 -8.96
C ALA A 24 -2.04 5.22 -9.36
N GLU A 25 -1.54 5.26 -10.60
CA GLU A 25 -0.94 6.45 -11.23
C GLU A 25 0.34 6.99 -10.55
N ILE A 26 0.86 6.30 -9.53
CA ILE A 26 2.16 6.60 -8.91
C ILE A 26 3.16 5.55 -9.41
N ASP A 27 4.34 6.01 -9.83
CA ASP A 27 5.48 5.16 -10.16
C ASP A 27 6.68 5.62 -9.34
N ALA A 28 7.02 4.84 -8.32
CA ALA A 28 8.08 5.18 -7.39
C ALA A 28 9.40 4.51 -7.79
N PRO A 29 10.56 5.09 -7.44
CA PRO A 29 11.82 4.44 -7.65
C PRO A 29 11.89 3.14 -6.83
N GLU A 30 12.31 2.08 -7.51
CA GLU A 30 12.60 0.79 -6.90
C GLU A 30 13.79 0.91 -5.94
N LYS A 31 13.94 -0.05 -5.02
CA LYS A 31 14.98 -0.01 -3.97
C LYS A 31 16.40 0.28 -4.50
N ASP A 32 16.75 -0.29 -5.65
CA ASP A 32 18.09 -0.19 -6.24
C ASP A 32 18.25 1.03 -7.18
N GLN A 33 17.19 1.83 -7.34
CA GLN A 33 17.23 3.08 -8.09
C GLN A 33 17.61 4.25 -7.16
N PRO A 34 18.14 5.36 -7.73
CA PRO A 34 18.34 6.58 -6.96
C PRO A 34 17.07 6.98 -6.21
N PHE A 35 17.22 7.30 -4.91
CA PHE A 35 16.14 7.69 -4.00
C PHE A 35 15.10 6.60 -3.66
N GLY A 36 15.27 5.34 -4.07
CA GLY A 36 14.37 4.23 -3.73
C GLY A 36 14.12 4.06 -2.24
N THR A 37 15.20 4.05 -1.44
CA THR A 37 15.11 3.99 0.03
C THR A 37 14.34 5.17 0.63
N ASN A 38 14.56 6.39 0.12
CA ASN A 38 13.88 7.59 0.62
C ASN A 38 12.39 7.58 0.28
N SER A 39 12.05 7.16 -0.94
CA SER A 39 10.66 7.04 -1.40
C SER A 39 9.88 6.05 -0.54
N LYS A 40 10.46 4.88 -0.30
CA LYS A 40 9.93 3.88 0.62
C LYS A 40 9.75 4.42 2.05
N GLN A 41 10.74 5.14 2.58
CA GLN A 41 10.66 5.68 3.94
C GLN A 41 9.53 6.70 4.04
N SER A 42 9.36 7.57 3.04
CA SER A 42 8.27 8.55 3.01
C SER A 42 6.90 7.88 3.04
N LEU A 43 6.68 6.81 2.27
CA LEU A 43 5.42 6.07 2.30
C LEU A 43 5.21 5.35 3.64
N THR A 44 6.29 4.82 4.22
CA THR A 44 6.26 4.19 5.55
C THR A 44 5.81 5.18 6.62
N ASP A 45 6.45 6.35 6.70
CA ASP A 45 6.15 7.38 7.69
C ASP A 45 4.72 7.92 7.53
N LEU A 46 4.22 7.98 6.29
CA LEU A 46 2.88 8.44 5.99
C LEU A 46 1.82 7.45 6.48
N CYS A 47 2.04 6.14 6.34
CA CYS A 47 1.00 5.14 6.43
C CYS A 47 1.10 4.22 7.64
N PHE A 48 2.26 4.07 8.28
CA PHE A 48 2.46 3.09 9.34
C PHE A 48 1.47 3.27 10.49
N GLY A 49 0.79 2.17 10.85
CA GLY A 49 -0.15 2.14 11.97
C GLY A 49 -1.44 2.94 11.73
N LYS A 50 -1.73 3.33 10.48
CA LYS A 50 -2.96 4.05 10.12
C LYS A 50 -3.98 3.12 9.47
N GLU A 51 -5.25 3.43 9.73
CA GLU A 51 -6.40 2.92 8.99
C GLU A 51 -6.55 3.70 7.68
N ALA A 52 -6.85 3.00 6.59
CA ALA A 52 -7.06 3.58 5.27
C ALA A 52 -8.20 2.85 4.53
N GLU A 53 -8.97 3.60 3.73
CA GLU A 53 -9.91 3.01 2.78
C GLU A 53 -9.19 2.72 1.46
N VAL A 54 -9.34 1.50 0.94
CA VAL A 54 -8.81 1.14 -0.37
C VAL A 54 -9.92 1.19 -1.42
N ILE A 55 -9.74 2.09 -2.40
CA ILE A 55 -10.64 2.27 -3.53
C ILE A 55 -9.95 1.73 -4.80
N PRO A 56 -10.39 0.60 -5.37
CA PRO A 56 -9.82 0.07 -6.60
C PRO A 56 -10.09 1.00 -7.80
N GLN A 57 -9.05 1.43 -8.50
CA GLN A 57 -9.20 2.24 -9.73
C GLN A 57 -9.63 1.43 -10.95
N HIS A 58 -9.25 0.15 -11.03
CA HIS A 58 -9.73 -0.77 -12.04
C HIS A 58 -10.44 -1.95 -11.38
N GLN A 59 -11.72 -2.12 -11.73
CA GLN A 59 -12.58 -3.18 -11.22
C GLN A 59 -12.12 -4.56 -11.73
N THR A 60 -11.17 -5.17 -11.04
CA THR A 60 -11.12 -6.64 -11.01
C THR A 60 -12.20 -7.08 -10.02
N ALA A 61 -12.93 -8.15 -10.32
CA ALA A 61 -14.14 -8.60 -9.62
C ALA A 61 -13.93 -8.94 -8.12
N ILE A 62 -13.63 -7.96 -7.28
CA ILE A 62 -13.77 -8.03 -5.83
C ILE A 62 -15.12 -7.39 -5.49
N ASN A 63 -16.09 -8.26 -5.25
CA ASN A 63 -17.48 -7.89 -4.97
C ASN A 63 -17.65 -7.53 -3.48
N GLU A 64 -16.77 -6.71 -2.95
CA GLU A 64 -16.76 -6.33 -1.54
C GLU A 64 -16.67 -4.80 -1.46
N ARG A 65 -17.57 -4.18 -0.67
CA ARG A 65 -17.52 -2.75 -0.34
C ARG A 65 -16.08 -2.37 0.02
N SER A 66 -15.58 -1.23 -0.47
CA SER A 66 -14.25 -0.68 -0.16
C SER A 66 -13.92 -0.92 1.31
N PRO A 67 -13.05 -1.89 1.64
CA PRO A 67 -12.80 -2.22 3.02
C PRO A 67 -11.88 -1.15 3.63
N VAL A 68 -12.13 -0.80 4.88
CA VAL A 68 -11.16 -0.06 5.71
C VAL A 68 -10.12 -1.08 6.17
N LEU A 69 -8.85 -0.79 5.88
CA LEU A 69 -7.71 -1.68 6.09
C LEU A 69 -6.64 -0.98 6.94
N ASN A 70 -5.93 -1.77 7.75
CA ASN A 70 -4.78 -1.31 8.52
C ASN A 70 -3.50 -1.47 7.72
N VAL A 71 -2.70 -0.41 7.58
CA VAL A 71 -1.41 -0.52 6.91
C VAL A 71 -0.38 -1.14 7.85
N LEU A 72 0.22 -2.26 7.43
CA LEU A 72 1.36 -2.87 8.12
C LEU A 72 2.65 -2.26 7.53
N ALA A 73 3.65 -1.93 8.36
CA ALA A 73 5.02 -1.65 7.89
C ALA A 73 6.02 -2.72 8.35
#